data_AF-A0A2E1U1K2-F1
#
_entry.id   AF-A0A2E1U1K2-F1
#
_cell.length_a   1.000
_cell.length_b   1.000
_cell.length_c   1.000
_cell.angle_alpha   90.00
_cell.angle_beta   90.00
_cell.angle_gamma   90.00
#
_symmetry.space_group_name_H-M   'P 1'
#
loop_
_entity.id
_entity.type
_entity.pdbx_description
1 polymer ?
#
loop_
_entity_poly.entity_id
_entity_poly.type
_entity_poly.pdbx_seq_one_letter_code
_entity_poly.pdbx_strand_id
1 'polypeptide(L)'
;MKLLPIFLFVALLVSCSKEPNHAAGLLDGEQRFLIVNTFDAINKMPTVPHERTRNRELAKMVDTLIESKEYELAEQFIEKIENWRKQQKQVQLATAYFKEGIVQKAEILIQQVEAIAYKITSLKSAEPQLSDAERVFLEQYDDFRVDRIKVALSAYYLEKGEKVKSEDWSKNVLPTEQADFIKLKAFALVGEDYEAAIIINDMLATGETFEGKCAAIDGYVALYSYYYDDEAKRTELAEKILRYTKTLPIMYRVEWLHKMAVSAHDFNDTINAERFFNEAAALISTVSLGHRMYFPLKSSNITTAFTIGKEEAAAVQAVDLRNKYNEIKTSIFNIYRADLLIACAEAFMAVGNEDASYTAYLDAIDQAGVNPNSRPRVEDLTIIVQSLIRNDVVLSEEIKTKLVSLSDSVDTPW
;
A
#
# COMPACT_ATOMS: atom_id res chain seq x y z
N MET A 1 -17.84 -29.64 42.30
CA MET A 1 -18.97 -28.73 42.59
C MET A 1 -18.44 -27.44 43.17
N LYS A 2 -18.23 -26.43 42.32
CA LYS A 2 -18.08 -25.02 42.70
C LYS A 2 -18.85 -24.23 41.66
N LEU A 3 -19.89 -23.54 42.12
CA LEU A 3 -20.84 -22.75 41.34
C LEU A 3 -20.14 -21.46 40.87
N LEU A 4 -20.20 -21.17 39.56
CA LEU A 4 -19.89 -19.85 39.01
C LEU A 4 -21.22 -19.11 38.74
N PRO A 5 -21.35 -17.84 39.13
CA PRO A 5 -22.60 -17.11 38.98
C PRO A 5 -22.80 -16.65 37.53
N ILE A 6 -24.00 -16.96 37.03
CA ILE A 6 -24.58 -16.49 35.77
C ILE A 6 -24.83 -14.98 35.91
N PHE A 7 -24.07 -14.17 35.17
CA PHE A 7 -24.42 -12.77 34.95
C PHE A 7 -25.38 -12.69 33.76
N LEU A 8 -26.65 -12.58 34.11
CA LEU A 8 -27.77 -12.25 33.24
C LEU A 8 -27.65 -10.77 32.87
N PHE A 9 -27.28 -10.43 31.63
CA PHE A 9 -27.41 -9.05 31.15
C PHE A 9 -28.66 -8.93 30.28
N VAL A 10 -29.53 -8.03 30.72
CA VAL A 10 -30.87 -7.76 30.23
C VAL A 10 -30.82 -7.21 28.81
N ALA A 11 -31.48 -7.91 27.89
CA ALA A 11 -31.82 -7.39 26.58
C ALA A 11 -32.86 -6.27 26.72
N LEU A 12 -32.47 -5.03 26.43
CA LEU A 12 -33.38 -3.93 26.17
C LEU A 12 -33.37 -3.64 24.66
N LEU A 13 -34.39 -4.17 24.00
CA LEU A 13 -34.81 -3.81 22.65
C LEU A 13 -35.23 -2.34 22.64
N VAL A 14 -34.43 -1.48 22.03
CA VAL A 14 -34.89 -0.20 21.47
C VAL A 14 -34.77 -0.31 19.96
N SER A 15 -35.87 -0.71 19.33
CA SER A 15 -36.08 -0.56 17.90
C SER A 15 -36.34 0.92 17.61
N CYS A 16 -35.33 1.62 17.11
CA CYS A 16 -35.49 2.85 16.36
C CYS A 16 -34.73 2.69 15.04
N SER A 17 -35.50 2.37 14.00
CA SER A 17 -35.09 2.34 12.60
C SER A 17 -34.52 3.68 12.16
N LYS A 18 -33.20 3.73 11.98
CA LYS A 18 -32.53 4.43 10.89
C LYS A 18 -31.45 3.49 10.42
N GLU A 19 -31.53 3.05 9.17
CA GLU A 19 -30.38 2.42 8.51
C GLU A 19 -29.14 3.29 8.77
N PRO A 20 -27.99 2.71 9.13
CA PRO A 20 -26.77 3.50 9.26
C PRO A 20 -26.50 4.14 7.91
N ASN A 21 -26.32 5.46 7.93
CA ASN A 21 -25.96 6.25 6.77
C ASN A 21 -24.57 5.77 6.32
N HIS A 22 -24.51 4.76 5.42
CA HIS A 22 -23.28 4.16 4.88
C HIS A 22 -22.50 5.13 3.97
N ALA A 23 -22.76 6.44 4.02
CA ALA A 23 -22.47 7.39 2.95
C ALA A 23 -21.43 8.46 3.27
N ALA A 24 -20.86 8.52 4.47
CA ALA A 24 -19.76 9.45 4.76
C ALA A 24 -18.44 8.67 4.77
N GLY A 25 -17.62 8.85 3.73
CA GLY A 25 -16.24 8.38 3.74
C GLY A 25 -15.43 9.06 4.86
N LEU A 26 -14.19 8.61 5.06
CA LEU A 26 -13.36 9.03 6.19
C LEU A 26 -12.73 10.41 6.01
N LEU A 27 -12.82 11.00 4.81
CA LEU A 27 -12.18 12.27 4.51
C LEU A 27 -13.06 13.45 4.92
N ASP A 28 -12.42 14.46 5.51
CA ASP A 28 -13.07 15.76 5.68
C ASP A 28 -13.25 16.50 4.33
N GLY A 29 -13.91 17.66 4.37
CA GLY A 29 -14.16 18.46 3.17
C GLY A 29 -12.88 18.95 2.47
N GLU A 30 -11.85 19.27 3.24
CA GLU A 30 -10.58 19.83 2.77
C GLU A 30 -9.69 18.74 2.15
N GLN A 31 -9.60 17.58 2.80
CA GLN A 31 -8.91 16.40 2.29
C GLN A 31 -9.56 15.93 0.99
N ARG A 32 -10.90 15.87 0.94
CA ARG A 32 -11.63 15.51 -0.29
C ARG A 32 -11.36 16.53 -1.41
N PHE A 33 -11.35 17.82 -1.09
CA PHE A 33 -11.00 18.87 -2.05
C PHE A 33 -9.58 18.70 -2.62
N LEU A 34 -8.59 18.42 -1.77
CA LEU A 34 -7.21 18.20 -2.22
C LEU A 34 -7.07 16.97 -3.13
N ILE A 35 -7.76 15.86 -2.82
CA ILE A 35 -7.77 14.68 -3.69
C ILE A 35 -8.34 15.04 -5.06
N VAL A 36 -9.50 15.70 -5.10
CA VAL A 36 -10.17 16.05 -6.36
C VAL A 36 -9.29 16.99 -7.19
N ASN A 37 -8.76 18.04 -6.57
CA ASN A 37 -7.89 18.99 -7.26
C ASN A 37 -6.61 18.33 -7.82
N THR A 38 -6.01 17.43 -7.05
CA THR A 38 -4.83 16.66 -7.48
C THR A 38 -5.15 15.72 -8.62
N PHE A 39 -6.28 15.02 -8.54
CA PHE A 39 -6.75 14.12 -9.58
C PHE A 39 -7.01 14.86 -10.89
N ASP A 40 -7.65 16.03 -10.83
CA ASP A 40 -7.89 16.87 -11.99
C ASP A 40 -6.58 17.36 -12.62
N ALA A 41 -5.58 17.74 -11.81
CA ALA A 41 -4.25 18.10 -12.30
C ALA A 41 -3.54 16.92 -13.01
N ILE A 42 -3.62 15.71 -12.45
CA ILE A 42 -3.09 14.50 -13.11
C ILE A 42 -3.84 14.25 -14.43
N ASN A 43 -5.16 14.43 -14.44
CA ASN A 43 -5.99 14.15 -15.60
C ASN A 43 -5.76 15.13 -16.77
N LYS A 44 -5.15 16.31 -16.52
CA LYS A 44 -4.67 17.22 -17.58
C LYS A 44 -3.47 16.69 -18.36
N MET A 45 -2.75 15.67 -17.86
CA MET A 45 -1.67 15.03 -18.60
C MET A 45 -2.22 14.41 -19.90
N PRO A 46 -1.56 14.60 -21.06
CA PRO A 46 -1.99 13.97 -22.29
C PRO A 46 -1.65 12.48 -22.27
N THR A 47 -2.48 11.67 -22.91
CA THR A 47 -2.23 10.23 -23.05
C THR A 47 -0.94 9.94 -23.80
N VAL A 48 -0.57 10.71 -24.83
CA VAL A 48 0.70 10.53 -25.53
C VAL A 48 1.64 11.70 -25.21
N PRO A 49 2.88 11.47 -24.75
CA PRO A 49 3.54 10.18 -24.46
C PRO A 49 3.35 9.69 -23.01
N HIS A 50 2.50 10.33 -22.20
CA HIS A 50 2.50 10.15 -20.74
C HIS A 50 1.49 9.13 -20.19
N GLU A 51 0.86 8.30 -21.03
CA GLU A 51 -0.18 7.33 -20.67
C GLU A 51 0.20 6.54 -19.41
N ARG A 52 1.43 6.01 -19.40
CA ARG A 52 1.92 5.18 -18.30
C ARG A 52 1.97 5.94 -16.97
N THR A 53 2.51 7.16 -16.97
CA THR A 53 2.62 7.98 -15.76
C THR A 53 1.25 8.45 -15.30
N ARG A 54 0.45 9.02 -16.22
CA ARG A 54 -0.92 9.48 -15.93
C ARG A 54 -1.75 8.39 -15.26
N ASN A 55 -1.90 7.23 -15.92
CA ASN A 55 -2.72 6.14 -15.39
C ASN A 55 -2.14 5.53 -14.10
N ARG A 56 -0.83 5.61 -13.87
CA ARG A 56 -0.22 5.17 -12.61
C ARG A 56 -0.58 6.10 -11.45
N GLU A 57 -0.47 7.42 -11.65
CA GLU A 57 -0.79 8.38 -10.59
C GLU A 57 -2.32 8.46 -10.34
N LEU A 58 -3.17 8.39 -11.38
CA LEU A 58 -4.63 8.28 -11.21
C LEU A 58 -5.00 7.03 -10.38
N ALA A 59 -4.37 5.89 -10.66
CA ALA A 59 -4.61 4.65 -9.93
C ALA A 59 -4.22 4.75 -8.44
N LYS A 60 -3.15 5.50 -8.11
CA LYS A 60 -2.77 5.77 -6.72
C LYS A 60 -3.78 6.65 -5.99
N MET A 61 -4.36 7.66 -6.66
CA MET A 61 -5.43 8.46 -6.06
C MET A 61 -6.69 7.63 -5.78
N VAL A 62 -7.00 6.69 -6.67
CA VAL A 62 -8.08 5.71 -6.43
C VAL A 62 -7.77 4.82 -5.23
N ASP A 63 -6.52 4.38 -5.04
CA ASP A 63 -6.12 3.64 -3.84
C ASP A 63 -6.43 4.40 -2.56
N THR A 64 -6.02 5.68 -2.51
CA THR A 64 -6.29 6.55 -1.36
C THR A 64 -7.79 6.68 -1.08
N LEU A 65 -8.62 6.80 -2.12
CA LEU A 65 -10.08 6.88 -1.97
C LEU A 65 -10.69 5.58 -1.44
N ILE A 66 -10.22 4.41 -1.93
CA ILE A 66 -10.69 3.11 -1.45
C ILE A 66 -10.28 2.91 0.02
N GLU A 67 -9.04 3.23 0.38
CA GLU A 67 -8.53 3.15 1.76
C GLU A 67 -9.32 4.08 2.70
N SER A 68 -9.71 5.25 2.21
CA SER A 68 -10.50 6.24 2.96
C SER A 68 -12.02 6.02 2.89
N LYS A 69 -12.47 4.90 2.32
CA LYS A 69 -13.89 4.55 2.14
C LYS A 69 -14.73 5.55 1.33
N GLU A 70 -14.09 6.33 0.45
CA GLU A 70 -14.76 7.25 -0.48
C GLU A 70 -15.16 6.52 -1.78
N TYR A 71 -15.98 5.47 -1.67
CA TYR A 71 -16.21 4.51 -2.74
C TYR A 71 -16.92 5.07 -3.97
N GLU A 72 -17.93 5.92 -3.78
CA GLU A 72 -18.63 6.58 -4.89
C GLU A 72 -17.69 7.49 -5.70
N LEU A 73 -16.75 8.17 -5.02
CA LEU A 73 -15.76 9.01 -5.68
C LEU A 73 -14.69 8.16 -6.37
N ALA A 74 -14.28 7.05 -5.75
CA ALA A 74 -13.37 6.08 -6.36
C ALA A 74 -13.95 5.51 -7.67
N GLU A 75 -15.24 5.18 -7.70
CA GLU A 75 -15.94 4.72 -8.91
C GLU A 75 -15.86 5.74 -10.04
N GLN A 76 -16.12 7.02 -9.74
CA GLN A 76 -16.00 8.10 -10.73
C GLN A 76 -14.57 8.26 -11.26
N PHE A 77 -13.58 8.10 -10.39
CA PHE A 77 -12.17 8.28 -10.74
C PHE A 77 -11.63 7.12 -11.57
N ILE A 78 -12.08 5.89 -11.29
CA ILE A 78 -11.75 4.69 -12.07
C ILE A 78 -12.13 4.86 -13.54
N GLU A 79 -13.23 5.57 -13.85
CA GLU A 79 -13.67 5.80 -15.23
C GLU A 79 -12.70 6.66 -16.06
N LYS A 80 -11.77 7.40 -15.42
CA LYS A 80 -10.74 8.18 -16.12
C LYS A 80 -9.46 7.39 -16.40
N ILE A 81 -9.35 6.17 -15.87
CA ILE A 81 -8.21 5.29 -16.14
C ILE A 81 -8.45 4.59 -17.49
N GLU A 82 -7.52 4.76 -18.42
CA GLU A 82 -7.66 4.37 -19.83
C GLU A 82 -6.97 3.04 -20.16
N ASN A 83 -6.26 2.42 -19.20
CA ASN A 83 -5.57 1.14 -19.41
C ASN A 83 -5.98 0.07 -18.39
N TRP A 84 -5.32 -1.10 -18.46
CA TRP A 84 -5.55 -2.29 -17.63
C TRP A 84 -5.62 -2.05 -16.11
N ARG A 85 -5.06 -0.94 -15.60
CA ARG A 85 -5.22 -0.55 -14.19
C ARG A 85 -6.68 -0.28 -13.83
N LYS A 86 -7.52 0.12 -14.79
CA LYS A 86 -8.96 0.31 -14.58
C LYS A 86 -9.58 -0.96 -14.02
N GLN A 87 -9.37 -2.09 -14.68
CA GLN A 87 -9.93 -3.38 -14.26
C GLN A 87 -9.39 -3.82 -12.91
N GLN A 88 -8.10 -3.60 -12.63
CA GLN A 88 -7.56 -3.87 -11.29
C GLN A 88 -8.26 -3.05 -10.20
N LYS A 89 -8.43 -1.74 -10.43
CA LYS A 89 -9.07 -0.85 -9.46
C LYS A 89 -10.56 -1.15 -9.30
N GLN A 90 -11.24 -1.58 -10.37
CA GLN A 90 -12.62 -2.08 -10.29
C GLN A 90 -12.73 -3.30 -9.36
N VAL A 91 -11.81 -4.27 -9.47
CA VAL A 91 -11.81 -5.44 -8.56
C VAL A 91 -11.47 -5.05 -7.12
N GLN A 92 -10.51 -4.15 -6.93
CA GLN A 92 -10.17 -3.65 -5.60
C GLN A 92 -11.35 -2.92 -4.94
N LEU A 93 -12.04 -2.05 -5.68
CA LEU A 93 -13.25 -1.37 -5.21
C LEU A 93 -14.39 -2.38 -4.95
N ALA A 94 -14.57 -3.37 -5.83
CA ALA A 94 -15.55 -4.43 -5.60
C ALA A 94 -15.27 -5.25 -4.34
N THR A 95 -14.00 -5.53 -4.06
CA THR A 95 -13.57 -6.21 -2.83
C THR A 95 -13.89 -5.37 -1.61
N ALA A 96 -13.64 -4.05 -1.66
CA ALA A 96 -14.01 -3.12 -0.58
C ALA A 96 -15.53 -3.07 -0.38
N TYR A 97 -16.31 -2.94 -1.45
CA TYR A 97 -17.77 -2.99 -1.38
C TYR A 97 -18.28 -4.30 -0.77
N PHE A 98 -17.70 -5.44 -1.14
CA PHE A 98 -18.06 -6.74 -0.58
C PHE A 98 -17.79 -6.80 0.93
N LYS A 99 -16.63 -6.33 1.39
CA LYS A 99 -16.26 -6.28 2.82
C LYS A 99 -17.20 -5.41 3.65
N GLU A 100 -17.74 -4.35 3.07
CA GLU A 100 -18.69 -3.44 3.70
C GLU A 100 -20.16 -3.90 3.53
N GLY A 101 -20.39 -5.08 2.93
CA GLY A 101 -21.73 -5.66 2.74
C GLY A 101 -22.52 -5.08 1.55
N ILE A 102 -21.91 -4.24 0.71
CA ILE A 102 -22.52 -3.61 -0.47
C ILE A 102 -22.41 -4.57 -1.68
N VAL A 103 -22.99 -5.76 -1.53
CA VAL A 103 -22.78 -6.91 -2.45
C VAL A 103 -23.20 -6.60 -3.89
N GLN A 104 -24.32 -5.89 -4.10
CA GLN A 104 -24.82 -5.60 -5.44
C GLN A 104 -23.84 -4.78 -6.29
N LYS A 105 -23.22 -3.74 -5.71
CA LYS A 105 -22.21 -2.94 -6.40
C LYS A 105 -20.95 -3.76 -6.69
N ALA A 106 -20.52 -4.59 -5.73
CA ALA A 106 -19.39 -5.49 -5.92
C ALA A 106 -19.62 -6.45 -7.10
N GLU A 107 -20.80 -7.08 -7.17
CA GLU A 107 -21.13 -8.03 -8.23
C GLU A 107 -21.19 -7.39 -9.62
N ILE A 108 -21.73 -6.17 -9.74
CA ILE A 108 -21.77 -5.42 -11.01
C ILE A 108 -20.35 -5.17 -11.52
N LEU A 109 -19.46 -4.65 -10.66
CA LEU A 109 -18.07 -4.37 -11.04
C LEU A 109 -17.33 -5.65 -11.45
N ILE A 110 -17.52 -6.74 -10.70
CA ILE A 110 -16.86 -8.02 -11.00
C ILE A 110 -17.36 -8.60 -12.32
N GLN A 111 -18.67 -8.56 -12.60
CA GLN A 111 -19.21 -9.02 -13.89
C GLN A 111 -18.60 -8.27 -15.07
N GLN A 112 -18.41 -6.94 -14.94
CA GLN A 112 -17.75 -6.14 -15.98
C GLN A 112 -16.29 -6.58 -16.20
N VAL A 113 -15.54 -6.79 -15.11
CA VAL A 113 -14.14 -7.21 -15.20
C VAL A 113 -13.99 -8.63 -15.74
N GLU A 114 -14.84 -9.56 -15.31
CA GLU A 114 -14.86 -10.94 -15.81
C GLU A 114 -15.11 -10.96 -17.33
N ALA A 115 -16.09 -10.19 -17.82
CA ALA A 115 -16.38 -10.09 -19.25
C ALA A 115 -15.16 -9.63 -20.06
N ILE A 116 -14.38 -8.66 -19.55
CA ILE A 116 -13.15 -8.19 -20.18
C ILE A 116 -12.08 -9.28 -20.15
N ALA A 117 -11.85 -9.92 -19.00
CA ALA A 117 -10.85 -10.97 -18.86
C ALA A 117 -11.13 -12.19 -19.76
N TYR A 118 -12.39 -12.61 -19.88
CA TYR A 118 -12.82 -13.66 -20.80
C TYR A 118 -12.65 -13.25 -22.26
N LYS A 119 -12.98 -12.01 -22.62
CA LYS A 119 -12.76 -11.48 -23.98
C LYS A 119 -11.28 -11.54 -24.33
N ILE A 120 -10.39 -11.06 -23.47
CA ILE A 120 -8.94 -11.07 -23.72
C ILE A 120 -8.42 -12.51 -23.89
N THR A 121 -8.82 -13.41 -23.00
CA THR A 121 -8.40 -14.83 -23.04
C THR A 121 -8.88 -15.53 -24.33
N SER A 122 -10.11 -15.24 -24.75
CA SER A 122 -10.69 -15.77 -25.98
C SER A 122 -9.94 -15.27 -27.22
N LEU A 123 -9.64 -13.97 -27.29
CA LEU A 123 -8.93 -13.38 -28.41
C LEU A 123 -7.48 -13.91 -28.51
N LYS A 124 -6.76 -14.04 -27.39
CA LYS A 124 -5.41 -14.64 -27.40
C LYS A 124 -5.42 -16.08 -27.92
N SER A 125 -6.47 -16.84 -27.64
CA SER A 125 -6.62 -18.22 -28.14
C SER A 125 -6.97 -18.30 -29.62
N ALA A 126 -7.44 -17.21 -30.22
CA ALA A 126 -7.88 -17.14 -31.61
C ALA A 126 -6.78 -16.62 -32.58
N GLU A 127 -5.58 -16.30 -32.09
CA GLU A 127 -4.46 -15.92 -32.96
C GLU A 127 -4.11 -17.08 -33.92
N PRO A 128 -3.96 -16.81 -35.24
CA PRO A 128 -3.74 -15.51 -35.90
C PRO A 128 -5.00 -14.83 -36.52
N GLN A 129 -6.22 -15.31 -36.27
CA GLN A 129 -7.44 -14.96 -37.02
C GLN A 129 -8.12 -13.64 -36.61
N LEU A 130 -7.42 -12.80 -35.85
CA LEU A 130 -7.95 -11.55 -35.31
C LEU A 130 -8.10 -10.45 -36.36
N SER A 131 -9.19 -9.68 -36.27
CA SER A 131 -9.36 -8.42 -36.99
C SER A 131 -8.40 -7.34 -36.46
N ASP A 132 -8.20 -6.27 -37.24
CA ASP A 132 -7.32 -5.16 -36.85
C ASP A 132 -7.79 -4.48 -35.54
N ALA A 133 -9.10 -4.34 -35.34
CA ALA A 133 -9.66 -3.76 -34.12
C ALA A 133 -9.41 -4.64 -32.88
N GLU A 134 -9.47 -5.97 -33.05
CA GLU A 134 -9.18 -6.91 -31.96
C GLU A 134 -7.70 -6.95 -31.61
N ARG A 135 -6.80 -6.80 -32.60
CA ARG A 135 -5.36 -6.66 -32.37
C ARG A 135 -5.05 -5.39 -31.58
N VAL A 136 -5.56 -4.24 -32.00
CA VAL A 136 -5.38 -2.96 -31.29
C VAL A 136 -5.91 -3.05 -29.86
N PHE A 137 -7.05 -3.72 -29.64
CA PHE A 137 -7.55 -3.98 -28.29
C PHE A 137 -6.59 -4.85 -27.47
N LEU A 138 -6.08 -5.95 -28.03
CA LEU A 138 -5.16 -6.85 -27.34
C LEU A 138 -3.79 -6.24 -27.05
N GLU A 139 -3.30 -5.33 -27.88
CA GLU A 139 -2.05 -4.59 -27.64
C GLU A 139 -2.04 -3.82 -26.31
N GLN A 140 -3.23 -3.48 -25.79
CA GLN A 140 -3.37 -2.85 -24.46
C GLN A 140 -3.10 -3.83 -23.30
N TYR A 141 -3.17 -5.14 -23.56
CA TYR A 141 -3.19 -6.24 -22.58
C TYR A 141 -2.16 -7.33 -22.92
N ASP A 142 -0.88 -7.03 -22.74
CA ASP A 142 0.19 -8.05 -22.69
C ASP A 142 -0.06 -9.08 -21.55
N ASP A 143 0.68 -10.20 -21.58
CA ASP A 143 0.42 -11.35 -20.69
C ASP A 143 0.41 -10.98 -19.21
N PHE A 144 1.41 -10.21 -18.75
CA PHE A 144 1.49 -9.85 -17.34
C PHE A 144 0.36 -8.89 -16.89
N ARG A 145 -0.15 -8.01 -17.77
CA ARG A 145 -1.30 -7.14 -17.43
C ARG A 145 -2.59 -7.92 -17.25
N VAL A 146 -2.81 -8.94 -18.07
CA VAL A 146 -3.99 -9.82 -17.94
C VAL A 146 -3.90 -10.63 -16.67
N ASP A 147 -2.72 -11.19 -16.41
CA ASP A 147 -2.44 -11.98 -15.20
C ASP A 147 -2.69 -11.18 -13.93
N ARG A 148 -2.35 -9.89 -13.93
CA ARG A 148 -2.68 -8.96 -12.85
C ARG A 148 -4.18 -8.76 -12.60
N ILE A 149 -4.99 -8.79 -13.65
CA ILE A 149 -6.46 -8.72 -13.53
C ILE A 149 -6.98 -10.05 -12.97
N LYS A 150 -6.47 -11.17 -13.48
CA LYS A 150 -6.82 -12.52 -13.02
C LYS A 150 -6.49 -12.73 -11.54
N VAL A 151 -5.31 -12.30 -11.10
CA VAL A 151 -4.88 -12.34 -9.69
C VAL A 151 -5.82 -11.52 -8.80
N ALA A 152 -6.23 -10.32 -9.25
CA ALA A 152 -7.20 -9.53 -8.51
C ALA A 152 -8.57 -10.24 -8.40
N LEU A 153 -9.09 -10.81 -9.50
CA LEU A 153 -10.33 -11.59 -9.50
C LEU A 153 -10.23 -12.82 -8.57
N SER A 154 -9.09 -13.51 -8.63
CA SER A 154 -8.80 -14.65 -7.78
C SER A 154 -8.84 -14.28 -6.29
N ALA A 155 -8.24 -13.15 -5.92
CA ALA A 155 -8.29 -12.60 -4.56
C ALA A 155 -9.71 -12.23 -4.12
N TYR A 156 -10.51 -11.60 -4.98
CA TYR A 156 -11.92 -11.31 -4.69
C TYR A 156 -12.73 -12.58 -4.39
N TYR A 157 -12.58 -13.63 -5.20
CA TYR A 157 -13.30 -14.88 -4.95
C TYR A 157 -12.79 -15.64 -3.73
N LEU A 158 -11.51 -15.50 -3.38
CA LEU A 158 -10.99 -16.03 -2.12
C LEU A 158 -11.67 -15.35 -0.93
N GLU A 159 -11.76 -14.03 -0.95
CA GLU A 159 -12.45 -13.22 0.07
C GLU A 159 -13.93 -13.60 0.20
N LYS A 160 -14.60 -13.89 -0.92
CA LYS A 160 -16.00 -14.37 -0.93
C LYS A 160 -16.16 -15.81 -0.41
N GLY A 161 -15.07 -16.53 -0.18
CA GLY A 161 -15.07 -17.95 0.18
C GLY A 161 -15.34 -18.90 -1.00
N GLU A 162 -15.39 -18.40 -2.24
CA GLU A 162 -15.58 -19.18 -3.46
C GLU A 162 -14.24 -19.78 -3.95
N LYS A 163 -13.68 -20.70 -3.15
CA LYS A 163 -12.34 -21.27 -3.37
C LYS A 163 -12.14 -21.85 -4.78
N VAL A 164 -13.14 -22.54 -5.35
CA VAL A 164 -13.05 -23.13 -6.70
C VAL A 164 -12.89 -22.05 -7.77
N LYS A 165 -13.68 -20.98 -7.69
CA LYS A 165 -13.63 -19.88 -8.67
C LYS A 165 -12.37 -19.04 -8.52
N SER A 166 -11.92 -18.85 -7.28
CA SER A 166 -10.62 -18.26 -6.96
C SER A 166 -9.49 -19.02 -7.63
N GLU A 167 -9.43 -20.35 -7.47
CA GLU A 167 -8.40 -21.18 -8.10
C GLU A 167 -8.45 -21.12 -9.62
N ASP A 168 -9.65 -21.11 -10.21
CA ASP A 168 -9.80 -21.06 -11.67
C ASP A 168 -9.18 -19.80 -12.27
N TRP A 169 -9.41 -18.65 -11.65
CA TRP A 169 -8.78 -17.39 -12.05
C TRP A 169 -7.26 -17.38 -11.87
N SER A 170 -6.73 -18.17 -10.94
CA SER A 170 -5.28 -18.25 -10.70
C SER A 170 -4.52 -19.14 -11.70
N LYS A 171 -5.22 -19.94 -12.52
CA LYS A 171 -4.60 -20.86 -13.48
C LYS A 171 -3.92 -20.12 -14.63
N ASN A 172 -2.80 -20.69 -15.09
CA ASN A 172 -2.03 -20.17 -16.22
C ASN A 172 -1.62 -18.69 -16.05
N VAL A 173 -1.38 -18.28 -14.82
CA VAL A 173 -0.84 -16.97 -14.45
C VAL A 173 0.67 -17.13 -14.25
N LEU A 174 1.46 -16.15 -14.69
CA LEU A 174 2.90 -16.13 -14.47
C LEU A 174 3.25 -16.29 -12.98
N PRO A 175 4.26 -17.10 -12.61
CA PRO A 175 4.63 -17.32 -11.21
C PRO A 175 4.94 -16.03 -10.43
N THR A 176 5.45 -14.99 -11.09
CA THR A 176 5.72 -13.68 -10.48
C THR A 176 4.45 -12.95 -10.07
N GLU A 177 3.36 -13.09 -10.83
CA GLU A 177 2.07 -12.47 -10.54
C GLU A 177 1.25 -13.34 -9.56
N GLN A 178 1.43 -14.67 -9.58
CA GLN A 178 0.80 -15.58 -8.62
C GLN A 178 1.27 -15.38 -7.18
N ALA A 179 2.48 -14.86 -6.97
CA ALA A 179 3.06 -14.71 -5.63
C ALA A 179 2.16 -13.92 -4.67
N ASP A 180 1.57 -12.81 -5.13
CA ASP A 180 0.67 -11.99 -4.32
C ASP A 180 -0.63 -12.73 -3.97
N PHE A 181 -1.16 -13.54 -4.89
CA PHE A 181 -2.33 -14.38 -4.61
C PHE A 181 -2.02 -15.49 -3.60
N ILE A 182 -0.90 -16.20 -3.79
CA ILE A 182 -0.49 -17.28 -2.88
C ILE A 182 -0.20 -16.71 -1.49
N LYS A 183 0.38 -15.50 -1.41
CA LYS A 183 0.49 -14.73 -0.18
C LYS A 183 -0.86 -14.57 0.50
N LEU A 184 -1.88 -14.03 -0.20
CA LEU A 184 -3.22 -13.83 0.38
C LEU A 184 -3.83 -15.13 0.93
N LYS A 185 -3.63 -16.26 0.24
CA LYS A 185 -4.05 -17.58 0.75
C LYS A 185 -3.32 -17.96 2.04
N ALA A 186 -2.00 -17.77 2.09
CA ALA A 186 -1.21 -18.04 3.28
C ALA A 186 -1.69 -17.17 4.45
N PHE A 187 -1.97 -15.89 4.20
CA PHE A 187 -2.52 -14.96 5.20
C PHE A 187 -3.90 -15.38 5.70
N ALA A 188 -4.79 -15.83 4.83
CA ALA A 188 -6.12 -16.33 5.23
C ALA A 188 -6.03 -17.54 6.18
N LEU A 189 -4.96 -18.33 6.09
CA LEU A 189 -4.74 -19.51 6.94
C LEU A 189 -4.04 -19.22 8.26
N VAL A 190 -3.46 -18.03 8.46
CA VAL A 190 -2.64 -17.69 9.64
C VAL A 190 -3.35 -18.00 10.97
N GLY A 191 -4.65 -17.74 11.05
CA GLY A 191 -5.46 -18.03 12.24
C GLY A 191 -6.29 -19.32 12.17
N GLU A 192 -6.27 -20.03 11.04
CA GLU A 192 -7.12 -21.20 10.78
C GLU A 192 -6.33 -22.51 10.86
N ASP A 193 -5.18 -22.57 10.18
CA ASP A 193 -4.39 -23.79 10.02
C ASP A 193 -2.90 -23.44 9.85
N TYR A 194 -2.16 -23.54 10.97
CA TYR A 194 -0.73 -23.27 11.02
C TYR A 194 0.08 -24.12 10.03
N GLU A 195 -0.21 -25.43 9.96
CA GLU A 195 0.55 -26.36 9.13
C GLU A 195 0.33 -26.07 7.65
N ALA A 196 -0.92 -25.83 7.25
CA ALA A 196 -1.23 -25.46 5.87
C ALA A 196 -0.57 -24.12 5.49
N ALA A 197 -0.58 -23.12 6.39
CA ALA A 197 0.08 -21.85 6.17
C ALA A 197 1.61 -22.02 6.03
N ILE A 198 2.24 -22.84 6.87
CA ILE A 198 3.68 -23.14 6.77
C ILE A 198 4.02 -23.82 5.45
N ILE A 199 3.24 -24.82 5.01
CA ILE A 199 3.47 -25.54 3.75
C ILE A 199 3.47 -24.58 2.56
N ILE A 200 2.50 -23.66 2.50
CA ILE A 200 2.41 -22.67 1.41
C ILE A 200 3.61 -21.72 1.44
N ASN A 201 3.98 -21.21 2.62
CA ASN A 201 5.11 -20.30 2.74
C ASN A 201 6.45 -21.01 2.42
N ASP A 202 6.64 -22.26 2.84
CA ASP A 202 7.84 -23.06 2.52
C ASP A 202 7.98 -23.29 1.01
N MET A 203 6.87 -23.56 0.31
CA MET A 203 6.84 -23.67 -1.14
C MET A 203 7.27 -22.35 -1.81
N LEU A 204 6.77 -21.22 -1.33
CA LEU A 204 7.13 -19.90 -1.85
C LEU A 204 8.58 -19.51 -1.54
N ALA A 205 9.08 -19.80 -0.33
CA ALA A 205 10.43 -19.45 0.10
C ALA A 205 11.51 -20.23 -0.66
N THR A 206 11.21 -21.47 -1.03
CA THR A 206 12.11 -22.34 -1.79
C THR A 206 11.96 -22.20 -3.31
N GLY A 207 10.93 -21.48 -3.77
CA GLY A 207 10.68 -21.18 -5.17
C GLY A 207 11.76 -20.28 -5.81
N GLU A 208 11.67 -20.12 -7.12
CA GLU A 208 12.67 -19.38 -7.91
C GLU A 208 12.38 -17.88 -8.01
N THR A 209 11.14 -17.44 -7.79
CA THR A 209 10.75 -16.04 -7.97
C THR A 209 11.13 -15.16 -6.77
N PHE A 210 11.50 -13.92 -7.07
CA PHE A 210 11.80 -12.92 -6.06
C PHE A 210 10.53 -12.57 -5.24
N GLU A 211 9.42 -12.35 -5.94
CA GLU A 211 8.11 -12.02 -5.37
C GLU A 211 7.62 -13.14 -4.45
N GLY A 212 7.81 -14.41 -4.84
CA GLY A 212 7.46 -15.56 -4.03
C GLY A 212 8.24 -15.60 -2.71
N LYS A 213 9.54 -15.34 -2.74
CA LYS A 213 10.37 -15.28 -1.52
C LYS A 213 9.95 -14.16 -0.58
N CYS A 214 9.64 -12.98 -1.13
CA CYS A 214 9.12 -11.87 -0.33
C CYS A 214 7.76 -12.22 0.30
N ALA A 215 6.85 -12.81 -0.48
CA ALA A 215 5.55 -13.26 -0.02
C ALA A 215 5.65 -14.30 1.11
N ALA A 216 6.57 -15.26 1.00
CA ALA A 216 6.79 -16.27 2.03
C ALA A 216 7.21 -15.66 3.36
N ILE A 217 8.12 -14.68 3.32
CA ILE A 217 8.64 -14.04 4.53
C ILE A 217 7.58 -13.14 5.16
N ASP A 218 6.80 -12.42 4.36
CA ASP A 218 5.62 -11.71 4.86
C ASP A 218 4.67 -12.66 5.60
N GLY A 219 4.42 -13.86 5.04
CA GLY A 219 3.62 -14.90 5.67
C GLY A 219 4.23 -15.43 6.97
N TYR A 220 5.54 -15.72 7.00
CA TYR A 220 6.22 -16.12 8.23
C TYR A 220 6.18 -15.03 9.32
N VAL A 221 6.35 -13.76 8.95
CA VAL A 221 6.25 -12.63 9.89
C VAL A 221 4.83 -12.53 10.45
N ALA A 222 3.79 -12.72 9.62
CA ALA A 222 2.40 -12.73 10.09
C ALA A 222 2.13 -13.90 11.05
N LEU A 223 2.60 -15.09 10.72
CA LEU A 223 2.54 -16.26 11.61
C LEU A 223 3.30 -16.02 12.91
N TYR A 224 4.46 -15.35 12.85
CA TYR A 224 5.29 -15.05 14.01
C TYR A 224 4.53 -14.17 15.00
N SER A 225 3.85 -13.14 14.49
CA SER A 225 3.02 -12.26 15.31
C SER A 225 1.78 -12.95 15.86
N TYR A 226 1.11 -13.78 15.05
CA TYR A 226 -0.13 -14.44 15.46
C TYR A 226 0.11 -15.51 16.53
N TYR A 227 1.17 -16.31 16.38
CA TYR A 227 1.53 -17.38 17.31
C TYR A 227 2.62 -16.96 18.31
N TYR A 228 2.69 -15.67 18.66
CA TYR A 228 3.79 -15.14 19.47
C TYR A 228 3.94 -15.84 20.83
N ASP A 229 2.82 -16.17 21.49
CA ASP A 229 2.82 -16.85 22.79
C ASP A 229 3.30 -18.31 22.73
N ASP A 230 3.31 -18.93 21.55
CA ASP A 230 3.84 -20.28 21.34
C ASP A 230 5.35 -20.21 21.05
N GLU A 231 6.16 -20.43 22.09
CA GLU A 231 7.62 -20.33 22.00
C GLU A 231 8.23 -21.24 20.93
N ALA A 232 7.69 -22.44 20.73
CA ALA A 232 8.22 -23.39 19.76
C ALA A 232 7.99 -22.87 18.33
N LYS A 233 6.76 -22.45 18.02
CA LYS A 233 6.42 -21.87 16.72
C LYS A 233 7.14 -20.55 16.48
N ARG A 234 7.18 -19.67 17.48
CA ARG A 234 7.88 -18.38 17.40
C ARG A 234 9.36 -18.56 17.05
N THR A 235 10.02 -19.54 17.69
CA THR A 235 11.43 -19.86 17.44
C THR A 235 11.64 -20.40 16.02
N GLU A 236 10.82 -21.36 15.60
CA GLU A 236 10.88 -21.91 14.23
C GLU A 236 10.72 -20.83 13.15
N LEU A 237 9.72 -19.96 13.32
CA LEU A 237 9.42 -18.89 12.39
C LEU A 237 10.55 -17.86 12.32
N ALA A 238 11.12 -17.47 13.46
CA ALA A 238 12.28 -16.58 13.49
C ALA A 238 13.49 -17.17 12.74
N GLU A 239 13.75 -18.46 12.88
CA GLU A 239 14.82 -19.16 12.15
C GLU A 239 14.56 -19.20 10.64
N LYS A 240 13.32 -19.48 10.21
CA LYS A 240 12.93 -19.46 8.79
C LYS A 240 13.09 -18.06 8.19
N ILE A 241 12.60 -17.01 8.88
CA ILE A 241 12.75 -15.62 8.46
C ILE A 241 14.25 -15.29 8.30
N LEU A 242 15.08 -15.56 9.31
CA LEU A 242 16.51 -15.28 9.24
C LEU A 242 17.21 -16.06 8.11
N ARG A 243 16.80 -17.30 7.84
CA ARG A 243 17.36 -18.12 6.75
C ARG A 243 17.08 -17.48 5.39
N TYR A 244 15.83 -17.13 5.11
CA TYR A 244 15.41 -16.72 3.76
C TYR A 244 15.65 -15.23 3.46
N THR A 245 15.81 -14.39 4.48
CA THR A 245 16.03 -12.95 4.31
C THR A 245 17.44 -12.57 3.85
N LYS A 246 18.47 -13.40 4.10
CA LYS A 246 19.89 -13.03 3.91
C LYS A 246 20.24 -12.57 2.49
N THR A 247 19.59 -13.13 1.48
CA THR A 247 19.86 -12.84 0.06
C THR A 247 18.94 -11.76 -0.52
N LEU A 248 18.03 -11.20 0.26
CA LEU A 248 17.03 -10.26 -0.22
C LEU A 248 17.46 -8.80 -0.04
N PRO A 249 16.91 -7.87 -0.84
CA PRO A 249 17.24 -6.46 -0.74
C PRO A 249 16.99 -5.90 0.65
N ILE A 250 17.86 -4.98 1.07
CA ILE A 250 17.89 -4.44 2.44
C ILE A 250 16.57 -3.80 2.87
N MET A 251 15.84 -3.16 1.95
CA MET A 251 14.56 -2.51 2.23
C MET A 251 13.52 -3.47 2.82
N TYR A 252 13.40 -4.68 2.24
CA TYR A 252 12.48 -5.70 2.74
C TYR A 252 12.95 -6.26 4.09
N ARG A 253 14.26 -6.49 4.23
CA ARG A 253 14.85 -6.99 5.48
C ARG A 253 14.58 -6.05 6.65
N VAL A 254 14.76 -4.74 6.43
CA VAL A 254 14.47 -3.70 7.41
C VAL A 254 12.98 -3.70 7.77
N GLU A 255 12.09 -3.73 6.78
CA GLU A 255 10.64 -3.75 7.01
C GLU A 255 10.18 -4.97 7.83
N TRP A 256 10.69 -6.17 7.53
CA TRP A 256 10.35 -7.37 8.30
C TRP A 256 10.87 -7.31 9.73
N LEU A 257 12.10 -6.81 9.94
CA LEU A 257 12.64 -6.61 11.28
C LEU A 257 11.82 -5.57 12.07
N HIS A 258 11.34 -4.50 11.43
CA HIS A 258 10.44 -3.54 12.07
C HIS A 258 9.11 -4.19 12.48
N LYS A 259 8.47 -4.97 11.61
CA LYS A 259 7.24 -5.71 11.94
C LYS A 259 7.45 -6.69 13.10
N MET A 260 8.57 -7.41 13.12
CA MET A 260 8.93 -8.32 14.21
C MET A 260 9.21 -7.56 15.52
N ALA A 261 9.83 -6.38 15.45
CA ALA A 261 10.08 -5.53 16.63
C ALA A 261 8.77 -5.03 17.26
N VAL A 262 7.83 -4.55 16.44
CA VAL A 262 6.50 -4.12 16.89
C VAL A 262 5.74 -5.29 17.48
N SER A 263 5.71 -6.44 16.80
CA SER A 263 5.04 -7.63 17.35
C SER A 263 5.64 -8.05 18.70
N ALA A 264 6.96 -8.08 18.85
CA ALA A 264 7.57 -8.40 20.14
C ALA A 264 7.18 -7.39 21.23
N HIS A 265 7.11 -6.10 20.88
CA HIS A 265 6.68 -5.05 21.79
C HIS A 265 5.21 -5.22 22.23
N ASP A 266 4.29 -5.54 21.31
CA ASP A 266 2.87 -5.75 21.61
C ASP A 266 2.65 -6.88 22.63
N PHE A 267 3.54 -7.86 22.66
CA PHE A 267 3.55 -8.97 23.64
C PHE A 267 4.45 -8.71 24.86
N ASN A 268 4.89 -7.46 25.08
CA ASN A 268 5.76 -7.03 26.17
C ASN A 268 7.15 -7.70 26.21
N ASP A 269 7.61 -8.28 25.10
CA ASP A 269 8.95 -8.86 24.95
C ASP A 269 9.95 -7.78 24.51
N THR A 270 10.37 -7.00 25.49
CA THR A 270 11.32 -5.89 25.29
C THR A 270 12.65 -6.37 24.72
N ILE A 271 13.13 -7.57 25.09
CA ILE A 271 14.42 -8.09 24.63
C ILE A 271 14.40 -8.33 23.12
N ASN A 272 13.39 -9.03 22.61
CA ASN A 272 13.29 -9.30 21.18
C ASN A 272 12.92 -8.05 20.39
N ALA A 273 12.06 -7.18 20.93
CA ALA A 273 11.74 -5.90 20.31
C ALA A 273 13.00 -5.07 20.07
N GLU A 274 13.85 -4.93 21.09
CA GLU A 274 15.12 -4.21 20.98
C GLU A 274 16.10 -4.88 20.03
N ARG A 275 16.20 -6.21 20.08
CA ARG A 275 17.09 -6.97 19.18
C ARG A 275 16.76 -6.69 17.72
N PHE A 276 15.50 -6.88 17.31
CA PHE A 276 15.09 -6.70 15.91
C PHE A 276 15.21 -5.25 15.46
N PHE A 277 14.83 -4.30 16.33
CA PHE A 277 15.00 -2.88 16.05
C PHE A 277 16.47 -2.51 15.81
N ASN A 278 17.37 -2.96 16.69
CA ASN A 278 18.80 -2.67 16.58
C ASN A 278 19.42 -3.33 15.33
N GLU A 279 18.96 -4.53 14.94
CA GLU A 279 19.39 -5.16 13.70
C GLU A 279 18.94 -4.36 12.46
N ALA A 280 17.70 -3.86 12.45
CA ALA A 280 17.22 -3.00 11.38
C ALA A 280 18.03 -1.69 11.29
N ALA A 281 18.29 -1.05 12.43
CA ALA A 281 19.10 0.17 12.51
C ALA A 281 20.55 -0.07 12.05
N ALA A 282 21.13 -1.23 12.37
CA ALA A 282 22.45 -1.63 11.89
C ALA A 282 22.48 -1.79 10.37
N LEU A 283 21.46 -2.40 9.75
CA LEU A 283 21.36 -2.52 8.30
C LEU A 283 21.33 -1.14 7.62
N ILE A 284 20.55 -0.20 8.16
CA ILE A 284 20.44 1.16 7.61
C ILE A 284 21.77 1.94 7.73
N SER A 285 22.53 1.73 8.80
CA SER A 285 23.73 2.53 9.10
C SER A 285 25.02 1.95 8.54
N THR A 286 25.14 0.63 8.40
CA THR A 286 26.37 -0.05 7.97
C THR A 286 26.52 -0.14 6.46
N VAL A 287 25.42 -0.03 5.71
CA VAL A 287 25.41 -0.12 4.24
C VAL A 287 25.44 1.29 3.64
N SER A 288 26.22 1.48 2.58
CA SER A 288 26.23 2.73 1.81
C SER A 288 24.95 2.81 0.96
N LEU A 289 23.91 3.42 1.53
CA LEU A 289 22.62 3.61 0.88
C LEU A 289 22.56 4.95 0.14
N GLY A 290 22.07 4.94 -1.09
CA GLY A 290 21.73 6.18 -1.80
C GLY A 290 20.60 6.93 -1.08
N HIS A 291 20.54 8.26 -1.21
CA HIS A 291 19.62 9.10 -0.43
C HIS A 291 18.14 8.69 -0.58
N ARG A 292 17.71 8.25 -1.78
CA ARG A 292 16.34 7.77 -2.03
C ARG A 292 15.96 6.50 -1.28
N MET A 293 16.94 5.73 -0.83
CA MET A 293 16.72 4.54 -0.01
C MET A 293 16.93 4.86 1.47
N TYR A 294 17.96 5.66 1.80
CA TYR A 294 18.28 6.01 3.18
C TYR A 294 17.13 6.74 3.89
N PHE A 295 16.57 7.79 3.29
CA PHE A 295 15.58 8.65 3.96
C PHE A 295 14.28 7.91 4.33
N PRO A 296 13.62 7.18 3.39
CA PRO A 296 12.43 6.40 3.73
C PRO A 296 12.70 5.31 4.78
N LEU A 297 13.81 4.57 4.66
CA LEU A 297 14.14 3.53 5.64
C LEU A 297 14.44 4.11 7.03
N LYS A 298 15.13 5.25 7.08
CA LYS A 298 15.42 5.93 8.34
C LYS A 298 14.15 6.51 8.97
N SER A 299 13.24 7.07 8.18
CA SER A 299 11.93 7.53 8.63
C SER A 299 11.11 6.38 9.23
N SER A 300 10.98 5.25 8.51
CA SER A 300 10.31 4.05 9.01
C SER A 300 10.95 3.49 10.29
N ASN A 301 12.28 3.58 10.41
CA ASN A 301 12.99 3.20 11.63
C ASN A 301 12.68 4.14 12.81
N ILE A 302 12.49 5.44 12.56
CA ILE A 302 12.09 6.41 13.58
C ILE A 302 10.67 6.13 14.06
N THR A 303 9.74 5.90 13.14
CA THR A 303 8.37 5.49 13.46
C THR A 303 8.37 4.22 14.32
N THR A 304 9.13 3.19 13.91
CA THR A 304 9.26 1.95 14.69
C THR A 304 9.83 2.19 16.08
N ALA A 305 10.87 3.03 16.20
CA ALA A 305 11.45 3.39 17.49
C ALA A 305 10.40 4.00 18.44
N PHE A 306 9.59 4.94 17.93
CA PHE A 306 8.51 5.55 18.68
C PHE A 306 7.47 4.50 19.10
N THR A 307 7.01 3.66 18.16
CA THR A 307 6.02 2.59 18.43
C THR A 307 6.47 1.62 19.52
N ILE A 308 7.75 1.28 19.59
CA ILE A 308 8.27 0.35 20.62
C ILE A 308 8.69 1.05 21.93
N GLY A 309 8.28 2.30 22.14
CA GLY A 309 8.49 3.05 23.38
C GLY A 309 9.84 3.78 23.50
N LYS A 310 10.60 3.94 22.41
CA LYS A 310 11.87 4.70 22.39
C LYS A 310 11.65 6.15 21.94
N GLU A 311 10.65 6.81 22.53
CA GLU A 311 10.12 8.11 22.08
C GLU A 311 11.18 9.21 22.01
N GLU A 312 11.94 9.44 23.08
CA GLU A 312 12.97 10.49 23.13
C GLU A 312 14.05 10.28 22.05
N ALA A 313 14.51 9.03 21.91
CA ALA A 313 15.49 8.67 20.90
C ALA A 313 14.92 8.80 19.47
N ALA A 314 13.63 8.54 19.27
CA ALA A 314 12.95 8.72 17.99
C ALA A 314 12.86 10.21 17.62
N ALA A 315 12.49 11.06 18.58
CA ALA A 315 12.39 12.51 18.39
C ALA A 315 13.74 13.14 18.01
N VAL A 316 14.83 12.76 18.69
CA VAL A 316 16.19 13.18 18.33
C VAL A 316 16.56 12.73 16.91
N GLN A 317 16.26 11.48 16.56
CA GLN A 317 16.55 10.95 15.23
C GLN A 317 15.75 11.63 14.10
N ALA A 318 14.52 12.09 14.36
CA ALA A 318 13.74 12.87 13.38
C ALA A 318 14.42 14.20 13.07
N VAL A 319 14.92 14.89 14.10
CA VAL A 319 15.73 16.12 13.94
C VAL A 319 17.03 15.83 13.18
N ASP A 320 17.72 14.74 13.53
CA ASP A 320 18.95 14.34 12.84
C ASP A 320 18.72 14.01 11.36
N LEU A 321 17.60 13.36 11.02
CA LEU A 321 17.23 13.07 9.64
C LEU A 321 17.04 14.37 8.84
N ARG A 322 16.37 15.36 9.44
CA ARG A 322 16.19 16.68 8.81
C ARG A 322 17.51 17.44 8.68
N ASN A 323 18.36 17.40 9.69
CA ASN A 323 19.71 17.97 9.65
C ASN A 323 20.54 17.33 8.54
N LYS A 324 20.43 16.01 8.37
CA LYS A 324 21.11 15.29 7.29
C LYS A 324 20.64 15.80 5.93
N TYR A 325 19.33 15.97 5.72
CA TYR A 325 18.80 16.55 4.48
C TYR A 325 19.42 17.92 4.21
N ASN A 326 19.43 18.80 5.21
CA ASN A 326 19.97 20.16 5.07
C ASN A 326 21.46 20.15 4.68
N GLU A 327 22.25 19.24 5.26
CA GLU A 327 23.68 19.05 4.94
C GLU A 327 23.88 18.67 3.47
N ILE A 328 23.08 17.75 2.94
CA ILE A 328 23.29 17.15 1.62
C ILE A 328 22.41 17.76 0.51
N LYS A 329 21.52 18.72 0.82
CA LYS A 329 20.49 19.26 -0.08
C LYS A 329 21.00 19.60 -1.48
N THR A 330 22.17 20.22 -1.56
CA THR A 330 22.80 20.66 -2.81
C THR A 330 23.28 19.50 -3.68
N SER A 331 23.63 18.36 -3.08
CA SER A 331 24.04 17.13 -3.76
C SER A 331 22.86 16.25 -4.21
N ILE A 332 21.67 16.47 -3.65
CA ILE A 332 20.46 15.76 -4.05
C ILE A 332 19.97 16.33 -5.39
N PHE A 333 19.81 15.47 -6.39
CA PHE A 333 19.08 15.79 -7.61
C PHE A 333 17.71 16.36 -7.24
N ASN A 334 17.40 17.56 -7.73
CA ASN A 334 16.18 18.30 -7.41
C ASN A 334 14.90 17.46 -7.51
N ILE A 335 14.80 16.59 -8.53
CA ILE A 335 13.70 15.63 -8.71
C ILE A 335 13.56 14.56 -7.60
N TYR A 336 14.38 14.57 -6.55
CA TYR A 336 14.23 13.67 -5.41
C TYR A 336 14.06 14.42 -4.10
N ARG A 337 14.10 15.76 -4.11
CA ARG A 337 14.10 16.54 -2.87
C ARG A 337 12.75 16.49 -2.15
N ALA A 338 11.65 16.56 -2.88
CA ALA A 338 10.30 16.44 -2.31
C ALA A 338 10.12 15.07 -1.63
N ASP A 339 10.40 13.95 -2.33
CA ASP A 339 10.38 12.58 -1.76
C ASP A 339 11.12 12.48 -0.41
N LEU A 340 12.33 13.05 -0.32
CA LEU A 340 13.16 13.00 0.89
C LEU A 340 12.62 13.88 2.03
N LEU A 341 12.03 15.02 1.69
CA LEU A 341 11.40 15.92 2.67
C LEU A 341 10.10 15.34 3.23
N ILE A 342 9.33 14.63 2.39
CA ILE A 342 8.15 13.87 2.85
C ILE A 342 8.57 12.85 3.90
N ALA A 343 9.66 12.10 3.67
CA ALA A 343 10.17 11.16 4.68
C ALA A 343 10.55 11.86 6.00
N CYS A 344 11.07 13.09 5.95
CA CYS A 344 11.33 13.89 7.15
C CYS A 344 10.02 14.32 7.84
N ALA A 345 9.02 14.75 7.07
CA ALA A 345 7.73 15.17 7.58
C ALA A 345 6.99 14.01 8.28
N GLU A 346 6.97 12.83 7.66
CA GLU A 346 6.39 11.61 8.21
C GLU A 346 7.10 11.18 9.51
N ALA A 347 8.43 11.32 9.58
CA ALA A 347 9.17 11.06 10.80
C ALA A 347 8.77 12.03 11.93
N PHE A 348 8.57 13.32 11.63
CA PHE A 348 8.10 14.30 12.60
C PHE A 348 6.65 14.06 13.04
N MET A 349 5.75 13.70 12.11
CA MET A 349 4.38 13.30 12.46
C MET A 349 4.38 12.10 13.40
N ALA A 350 5.17 11.07 13.10
CA ALA A 350 5.22 9.85 13.89
C ALA A 350 5.64 10.09 15.35
N VAL A 351 6.47 11.11 15.61
CA VAL A 351 6.94 11.48 16.96
C VAL A 351 6.14 12.64 17.58
N GLY A 352 5.02 13.04 16.98
CA GLY A 352 4.13 14.09 17.49
C GLY A 352 4.64 15.52 17.34
N ASN A 353 5.63 15.78 16.49
CA ASN A 353 6.14 17.13 16.23
C ASN A 353 5.46 17.76 15.00
N GLU A 354 4.24 18.24 15.19
CA GLU A 354 3.39 18.79 14.13
C GLU A 354 4.02 20.02 13.46
N ASP A 355 4.64 20.93 14.22
CA ASP A 355 5.26 22.16 13.67
C ASP A 355 6.43 21.85 12.72
N ALA A 356 7.29 20.90 13.10
CA ALA A 356 8.43 20.50 12.28
C ALA A 356 7.97 19.69 11.05
N SER A 357 6.94 18.86 11.22
CA SER A 357 6.28 18.17 10.11
C SER A 357 5.69 19.15 9.10
N TYR A 358 4.91 20.12 9.59
CA TYR A 358 4.32 21.20 8.81
C TYR A 358 5.37 21.91 7.97
N THR A 359 6.46 22.33 8.60
CA THR A 359 7.59 22.98 7.93
C THR A 359 8.20 22.09 6.84
N ALA A 360 8.39 20.80 7.14
CA ALA A 360 8.93 19.84 6.17
C ALA A 360 8.00 19.61 4.97
N TYR A 361 6.68 19.58 5.16
CA TYR A 361 5.71 19.51 4.07
C TYR A 361 5.72 20.77 3.20
N LEU A 362 5.77 21.97 3.81
CA LEU A 362 5.90 23.22 3.04
C LEU A 362 7.16 23.22 2.18
N ASP A 363 8.30 22.80 2.75
CA ASP A 363 9.53 22.65 2.00
C ASP A 363 9.40 21.61 0.88
N ALA A 364 8.68 20.51 1.11
CA ALA A 364 8.46 19.47 0.11
C ALA A 364 7.65 20.01 -1.08
N ILE A 365 6.59 20.77 -0.81
CA ILE A 365 5.76 21.44 -1.81
C ILE A 365 6.61 22.44 -2.61
N ASP A 366 7.45 23.24 -1.93
CA ASP A 366 8.34 24.19 -2.58
C ASP A 366 9.38 23.48 -3.46
N GLN A 367 9.95 22.35 -3.02
CA GLN A 367 10.87 21.57 -3.84
C GLN A 367 10.19 20.84 -5.00
N ALA A 368 8.93 20.42 -4.85
CA ALA A 368 8.13 19.86 -5.94
C ALA A 368 7.94 20.89 -7.07
N GLY A 369 7.92 22.18 -6.74
CA GLY A 369 7.92 23.29 -7.69
C GLY A 369 9.23 23.46 -8.48
N VAL A 370 10.35 22.93 -7.99
CA VAL A 370 11.69 23.14 -8.55
C VAL A 370 12.15 21.92 -9.36
N ASN A 371 11.73 21.84 -10.61
CA ASN A 371 12.13 20.78 -11.56
C ASN A 371 13.12 21.31 -12.62
N PRO A 372 14.14 20.53 -13.01
CA PRO A 372 15.12 20.95 -14.02
C PRO A 372 14.54 21.16 -15.43
N ASN A 373 13.35 20.60 -15.71
CA ASN A 373 12.58 20.84 -16.93
C ASN A 373 11.55 21.97 -16.78
N SER A 374 11.73 22.82 -15.75
CA SER A 374 10.92 24.02 -15.46
C SER A 374 9.45 23.77 -15.09
N ARG A 375 9.07 22.57 -14.61
CA ARG A 375 7.67 22.26 -14.27
C ARG A 375 7.46 21.32 -13.10
N PRO A 376 6.50 21.54 -12.22
CA PRO A 376 6.20 20.59 -11.15
C PRO A 376 5.90 19.20 -11.67
N ARG A 377 6.34 18.17 -10.92
CA ARG A 377 6.04 16.79 -11.26
C ARG A 377 4.75 16.36 -10.61
N VAL A 378 3.86 15.78 -11.41
CA VAL A 378 2.61 15.21 -10.91
C VAL A 378 2.87 14.09 -9.91
N GLU A 379 3.99 13.37 -10.04
CA GLU A 379 4.40 12.36 -9.06
C GLU A 379 4.67 12.95 -7.68
N ASP A 380 5.31 14.12 -7.59
CA ASP A 380 5.56 14.79 -6.31
C ASP A 380 4.25 15.25 -5.68
N LEU A 381 3.36 15.88 -6.47
CA LEU A 381 2.03 16.29 -6.03
C LEU A 381 1.24 15.09 -5.47
N THR A 382 1.26 13.96 -6.19
CA THR A 382 0.57 12.73 -5.79
C THR A 382 1.10 12.22 -4.45
N ILE A 383 2.42 12.06 -4.31
CA ILE A 383 3.02 11.49 -3.10
C ILE A 383 2.82 12.42 -1.89
N ILE A 384 2.91 13.75 -2.07
CA ILE A 384 2.65 14.72 -0.99
C ILE A 384 1.22 14.58 -0.49
N VAL A 385 0.23 14.56 -1.39
CA VAL A 385 -1.19 14.49 -1.03
C VAL A 385 -1.52 13.15 -0.36
N GLN A 386 -1.00 12.04 -0.89
CA GLN A 386 -1.15 10.73 -0.25
C GLN A 386 -0.55 10.72 1.17
N SER A 387 0.62 11.33 1.36
CA SER A 387 1.29 11.39 2.65
C SER A 387 0.52 12.25 3.66
N LEU A 388 0.00 13.42 3.24
CA LEU A 388 -0.84 14.28 4.09
C LEU A 388 -2.11 13.57 4.57
N ILE A 389 -2.80 12.86 3.67
CA ILE A 389 -4.04 12.14 3.98
C ILE A 389 -3.75 10.94 4.90
N ARG A 390 -2.75 10.12 4.56
CA ARG A 390 -2.40 8.92 5.32
C ARG A 390 -1.99 9.23 6.76
N ASN A 391 -1.35 10.38 6.99
CA ASN A 391 -0.90 10.81 8.30
C ASN A 391 -1.86 11.79 8.99
N ASP A 392 -3.08 11.98 8.43
CA ASP A 392 -4.11 12.88 8.94
C ASP A 392 -3.59 14.28 9.32
N VAL A 393 -2.77 14.86 8.43
CA VAL A 393 -2.10 16.13 8.67
C VAL A 393 -3.12 17.28 8.57
N VAL A 394 -3.12 18.17 9.56
CA VAL A 394 -3.97 19.37 9.55
C VAL A 394 -3.63 20.26 8.34
N LEU A 395 -4.61 20.46 7.46
CA LEU A 395 -4.45 21.21 6.22
C LEU A 395 -4.61 22.72 6.46
N SER A 396 -3.52 23.39 6.80
CA SER A 396 -3.52 24.86 6.93
C SER A 396 -3.88 25.54 5.60
N GLU A 397 -4.38 26.78 5.66
CA GLU A 397 -4.63 27.59 4.47
C GLU A 397 -3.39 27.75 3.58
N GLU A 398 -2.19 27.80 4.18
CA GLU A 398 -0.94 27.91 3.44
C GLU A 398 -0.61 26.63 2.66
N ILE A 399 -0.72 25.45 3.29
CA ILE A 399 -0.53 24.16 2.62
C ILE A 399 -1.52 24.05 1.46
N LYS A 400 -2.80 24.33 1.71
CA LYS A 400 -3.85 24.26 0.69
C LYS A 400 -3.55 25.20 -0.48
N THR A 401 -3.26 26.46 -0.19
CA THR A 401 -2.95 27.47 -1.22
C THR A 401 -1.75 27.05 -2.07
N LYS A 402 -0.68 26.56 -1.45
CA LYS A 402 0.52 26.11 -2.17
C LYS A 402 0.26 24.85 -3.01
N LEU A 403 -0.52 23.89 -2.50
CA LEU A 403 -0.89 22.68 -3.25
C LEU A 403 -1.81 22.97 -4.43
N VAL A 404 -2.78 23.88 -4.27
CA VAL A 404 -3.63 24.34 -5.37
C VAL A 404 -2.76 25.04 -6.41
N SER A 405 -1.89 25.96 -6.01
CA SER A 405 -0.95 26.61 -6.93
C SER A 405 -0.03 25.61 -7.64
N LEU A 406 0.46 24.60 -6.92
CA LEU A 406 1.28 23.53 -7.51
C LEU A 406 0.47 22.78 -8.57
N SER A 407 -0.76 22.37 -8.24
CA SER A 407 -1.70 21.66 -9.12
C SER A 407 -2.04 22.46 -10.38
N ASP A 408 -2.26 23.77 -10.24
CA ASP A 408 -2.56 24.67 -11.35
C ASP A 408 -1.36 24.87 -12.28
N SER A 409 -0.15 24.86 -11.73
CA SER A 409 1.09 24.97 -12.51
C SER A 409 1.48 23.66 -13.21
N VAL A 410 0.76 22.56 -12.93
CA VAL A 410 0.86 21.33 -13.71
C VAL A 410 0.04 21.49 -15.00
N ASP A 411 0.61 22.19 -16.00
CA ASP A 411 -0.06 22.49 -17.27
C ASP A 411 0.87 22.34 -18.50
N THR A 412 0.27 22.49 -19.68
CA THR A 412 0.85 22.47 -21.02
C THR A 412 2.00 23.47 -21.23
N PRO A 413 2.90 23.21 -22.21
CA PRO A 413 2.94 22.05 -23.12
C PRO A 413 3.74 20.86 -22.55
N TRP A 414 3.07 19.83 -22.03
CA TRP A 414 3.67 18.68 -21.31
C TRP A 414 4.92 18.08 -21.94
#